data_AF-K2HIZ6-F1
#
_entry.id   AF-K2HIZ6-F1
#
_cell.length_a   1.000
_cell.length_b   1.000
_cell.length_c   1.000
_cell.angle_alpha   90.00
_cell.angle_beta   90.00
_cell.angle_gamma   90.00
#
_symmetry.space_group_name_H-M   'P 1'
#
loop_
_entity.id
_entity.type
_entity.pdbx_description
1 polymer ?
#
loop_
_entity_poly.entity_id
_entity_poly.type
_entity_poly.pdbx_seq_one_letter_code
_entity_poly.pdbx_strand_id
1 'polypeptide(L)'
;MRYHTLLTELLKYTPLKHPDYKYIVKADQKFHDLVIATNTRAKQHDLLLTCASVIYGMPELVQPWRYCIYYEECYVNGLKTKSMCFLFNDVIVWMDTVVPLVIEQQASYFLKYEETNQIYLTEITNHFKSVRIPNCYEIILKDKHYSFVFLKHEHLNTWVNVLHTCLNPK
;
A
#
# COMPACT_ATOMS: atom_id res chain seq x y z
N MET A 1 -0.12 22.15 -9.19
CA MET A 1 0.69 22.58 -8.02
C MET A 1 0.75 24.11 -7.82
N ARG A 2 0.59 24.94 -8.86
CA ARG A 2 0.74 26.42 -8.78
C ARG A 2 -0.23 27.14 -7.83
N TYR A 3 -1.43 26.59 -7.60
CA TYR A 3 -2.44 27.23 -6.74
C TYR A 3 -2.06 27.32 -5.26
N HIS A 4 -1.41 26.31 -4.69
CA HIS A 4 -0.92 26.36 -3.30
C HIS A 4 0.09 27.49 -3.12
N THR A 5 1.07 27.61 -4.04
CA THR A 5 2.06 28.69 -4.03
C THR A 5 1.41 30.07 -4.10
N LEU A 6 0.43 30.25 -4.99
CA LEU A 6 -0.30 31.52 -5.14
C LEU A 6 -1.10 31.88 -3.88
N LEU A 7 -1.76 30.90 -3.25
CA LEU A 7 -2.53 31.14 -2.01
C LEU A 7 -1.61 31.43 -0.83
N THR A 8 -0.48 30.73 -0.71
CA THR A 8 0.55 31.03 0.30
C THR A 8 1.10 32.44 0.13
N GLU A 9 1.34 32.87 -1.11
CA GLU A 9 1.80 34.23 -1.40
C GLU A 9 0.72 35.28 -1.10
N LEU A 10 -0.54 35.03 -1.48
CA LEU A 10 -1.67 35.89 -1.15
C LEU A 10 -1.85 36.04 0.38
N LEU A 11 -1.69 34.96 1.15
CA LEU A 11 -1.77 34.99 2.62
C LEU A 11 -0.71 35.87 3.26
N LYS A 12 0.51 35.93 2.71
CA LYS A 12 1.59 36.79 3.23
C LYS A 12 1.20 38.26 3.23
N TYR A 13 0.38 38.69 2.27
CA TYR A 13 -0.04 40.07 2.10
C TYR A 13 -1.48 40.33 2.54
N THR A 14 -2.19 39.33 3.07
CA THR A 14 -3.56 39.48 3.55
C THR A 14 -3.57 39.65 5.08
N PRO A 15 -4.02 40.79 5.63
CA PRO A 15 -4.11 40.99 7.07
C PRO A 15 -5.10 40.03 7.73
N LEU A 16 -4.84 39.65 9.00
CA LEU A 16 -5.72 38.77 9.79
C LEU A 16 -7.18 39.26 9.91
N LYS A 17 -7.39 40.59 9.87
CA LYS A 17 -8.72 41.22 9.95
C LYS A 17 -9.45 41.28 8.60
N HIS A 18 -8.78 40.93 7.51
CA HIS A 18 -9.38 40.95 6.18
C HIS A 18 -10.52 39.90 6.12
N PRO A 19 -11.69 40.23 5.54
CA PRO A 19 -12.82 39.30 5.46
C PRO A 19 -12.44 37.97 4.80
N ASP A 20 -11.55 38.01 3.82
CA ASP A 20 -11.14 36.82 3.07
C ASP A 20 -10.09 35.95 3.77
N TYR A 21 -9.42 36.45 4.81
CA TYR A 21 -8.27 35.77 5.42
C TYR A 21 -8.59 34.32 5.80
N LYS A 22 -9.72 34.10 6.49
CA LYS A 22 -10.16 32.76 6.92
C LYS A 22 -10.49 31.83 5.75
N TYR A 23 -11.00 32.36 4.65
CA TYR A 23 -11.33 31.57 3.47
C TYR A 23 -10.08 31.18 2.69
N ILE A 24 -9.12 32.09 2.57
CA ILE A 24 -7.84 31.83 1.92
C ILE A 24 -7.05 30.77 2.69
N VAL A 25 -7.01 30.83 4.03
CA VAL A 25 -6.38 29.77 4.86
C VAL A 25 -7.01 28.40 4.62
N LYS A 26 -8.35 28.34 4.60
CA LYS A 26 -9.07 27.08 4.32
C LYS A 26 -8.80 26.57 2.91
N ALA A 27 -8.75 27.46 1.92
CA ALA A 27 -8.46 27.09 0.54
C ALA A 27 -7.02 26.58 0.40
N ASP A 28 -6.06 27.25 1.02
CA ASP A 28 -4.66 26.84 1.01
C ASP A 28 -4.47 25.45 1.60
N GLN A 29 -5.09 25.17 2.76
CA GLN A 29 -5.07 23.83 3.36
C GLN A 29 -5.65 22.77 2.42
N LYS A 30 -6.82 23.04 1.80
CA LYS A 30 -7.43 22.10 0.85
C LYS A 30 -6.54 21.81 -0.36
N PHE A 31 -5.89 22.84 -0.90
CA PHE A 31 -4.96 22.66 -2.02
C PHE A 31 -3.69 21.93 -1.59
N HIS A 32 -3.18 22.20 -0.39
CA HIS A 32 -2.06 21.47 0.18
C HIS A 32 -2.39 19.97 0.32
N ASP A 33 -3.54 19.64 0.91
CA ASP A 33 -4.01 18.26 1.06
C ASP A 33 -4.19 17.58 -0.32
N LEU A 34 -4.76 18.29 -1.30
CA LEU A 34 -4.90 17.79 -2.67
C LEU A 34 -3.55 17.50 -3.33
N VAL A 35 -2.57 18.40 -3.17
CA VAL A 35 -1.22 18.21 -3.73
C VAL A 35 -0.55 17.00 -3.11
N ILE A 36 -0.63 16.85 -1.78
CA ILE A 36 -0.10 15.67 -1.07
C ILE A 36 -0.79 14.41 -1.59
N ALA A 37 -2.13 14.38 -1.64
CA ALA A 37 -2.88 13.22 -2.08
C ALA A 37 -2.54 12.82 -3.54
N THR A 38 -2.42 13.80 -4.43
CA THR A 38 -2.07 13.58 -5.85
C THR A 38 -0.66 13.00 -5.98
N ASN A 39 0.31 13.60 -5.28
CA ASN A 39 1.70 13.13 -5.32
C ASN A 39 1.84 11.73 -4.72
N THR A 40 1.12 11.45 -3.62
CA THR A 40 1.09 10.11 -3.01
C THR A 40 0.51 9.08 -3.98
N ARG A 41 -0.61 9.38 -4.65
CA ARG A 41 -1.20 8.48 -5.66
C ARG A 41 -0.28 8.23 -6.84
N ALA A 42 0.41 9.27 -7.34
CA ALA A 42 1.39 9.12 -8.40
C ALA A 42 2.51 8.15 -7.99
N LYS A 43 3.07 8.31 -6.78
CA LYS A 43 4.10 7.39 -6.24
C LYS A 43 3.59 5.96 -6.09
N GLN A 44 2.36 5.77 -5.63
CA GLN A 44 1.75 4.44 -5.49
C GLN A 44 1.50 3.77 -6.85
N HIS A 45 1.17 4.56 -7.87
CA HIS A 45 1.06 4.07 -9.24
C HIS A 45 2.43 3.68 -9.82
N ASP A 46 3.46 4.50 -9.63
CA ASP A 46 4.82 4.16 -10.05
C ASP A 46 5.33 2.89 -9.33
N LEU A 47 4.96 2.73 -8.06
CA LEU A 47 5.23 1.52 -7.31
C LEU A 47 4.48 0.31 -7.89
N LEU A 48 3.21 0.46 -8.29
CA LEU A 48 2.47 -0.61 -8.96
C LEU A 48 3.17 -1.08 -10.25
N LEU A 49 3.68 -0.15 -11.06
CA LEU A 49 4.44 -0.49 -12.27
C LEU A 49 5.75 -1.23 -11.92
N THR A 50 6.38 -0.87 -10.82
CA THR A 50 7.57 -1.57 -10.29
C THR A 50 7.22 -2.98 -9.82
N CYS A 51 6.06 -3.18 -9.18
CA CYS A 51 5.59 -4.52 -8.84
C CYS A 51 5.27 -5.35 -10.10
N ALA A 52 4.68 -4.74 -11.12
CA ALA A 52 4.35 -5.39 -12.38
C ALA A 52 5.58 -5.86 -13.16
N SER A 53 6.75 -5.25 -12.95
CA SER A 53 8.00 -5.70 -13.58
C SER A 53 8.64 -6.91 -12.88
N VAL A 54 8.19 -7.28 -11.68
CA VAL A 54 8.75 -8.42 -10.92
C VAL A 54 7.74 -9.54 -10.69
N ILE A 55 6.44 -9.28 -10.80
CA ILE A 55 5.38 -10.28 -10.62
C ILE A 55 5.02 -10.91 -11.97
N TYR A 56 5.11 -12.23 -12.04
CA TYR A 56 4.71 -13.02 -13.19
C TYR A 56 3.35 -13.69 -12.97
N GLY A 57 2.47 -13.59 -13.96
CA GLY A 57 1.24 -14.38 -14.05
C GLY A 57 0.04 -13.84 -13.27
N MET A 58 0.10 -12.64 -12.68
CA MET A 58 -1.05 -12.02 -12.03
C MET A 58 -1.97 -11.34 -13.06
N PRO A 59 -3.19 -11.83 -13.28
CA PRO A 59 -4.12 -11.19 -14.19
C PRO A 59 -4.54 -9.82 -13.63
N GLU A 60 -4.70 -8.84 -14.51
CA GLU A 60 -5.24 -7.53 -14.15
C GLU A 60 -4.48 -6.83 -13.01
N LEU A 61 -3.17 -7.06 -12.86
CA LEU A 61 -2.36 -6.36 -11.86
C LEU A 61 -2.38 -4.85 -12.08
N VAL A 62 -2.19 -4.40 -13.33
CA VAL A 62 -2.20 -2.98 -13.69
C VAL A 62 -3.61 -2.57 -14.09
N GLN A 63 -4.31 -1.89 -13.18
CA GLN A 63 -5.66 -1.36 -13.39
C GLN A 63 -5.75 0.10 -12.93
N PRO A 64 -6.60 0.96 -13.54
CA PRO A 64 -6.70 2.38 -13.19
C PRO A 64 -7.07 2.66 -11.72
N TRP A 65 -7.78 1.72 -11.07
CA TRP A 65 -8.22 1.85 -9.68
C TRP A 65 -7.31 1.12 -8.69
N ARG A 66 -6.33 0.35 -9.17
CA ARG A 66 -5.42 -0.41 -8.31
C ARG A 66 -4.14 0.39 -8.08
N TYR A 67 -3.64 0.33 -6.86
CA TYR A 67 -2.42 0.99 -6.41
C TYR A 67 -1.66 0.05 -5.49
N CYS A 68 -0.34 -0.05 -5.67
CA CYS A 68 0.49 -0.70 -4.67
C CYS A 68 0.79 0.32 -3.57
N ILE A 69 0.52 -0.04 -2.33
CA ILE A 69 0.69 0.87 -1.19
C ILE A 69 1.94 0.52 -0.43
N TYR A 70 2.20 -0.78 -0.25
CA TYR A 70 3.37 -1.26 0.47
C TYR A 70 3.70 -2.69 0.04
N TYR A 71 4.96 -3.07 0.16
CA TYR A 71 5.41 -4.45 -0.01
C TYR A 71 6.52 -4.73 1.00
N GLU A 72 6.62 -5.98 1.45
CA GLU A 72 7.65 -6.39 2.40
C GLU A 72 7.80 -7.91 2.43
N GLU A 73 8.97 -8.37 2.82
CA GLU A 73 9.19 -9.78 3.07
C GLU A 73 8.58 -10.22 4.40
N CYS A 74 7.80 -11.30 4.38
CA CYS A 74 7.21 -11.89 5.57
C CYS A 74 7.10 -13.42 5.42
N TYR A 75 6.60 -14.07 6.46
CA TYR A 75 6.19 -15.46 6.40
C TYR A 75 4.69 -15.55 6.53
N VAL A 76 4.05 -16.40 5.73
CA VAL A 76 2.60 -16.59 5.74
C VAL A 76 2.28 -18.01 6.19
N ASN A 77 1.40 -18.14 7.18
CA ASN A 77 0.91 -19.42 7.71
C ASN A 77 2.01 -20.36 8.25
N GLY A 78 2.99 -19.78 8.94
CA GLY A 78 4.12 -20.48 9.55
C GLY A 78 5.46 -19.94 9.07
N LEU A 79 6.58 -20.44 9.61
CA LEU A 79 7.93 -19.89 9.36
C LEU A 79 8.74 -20.67 8.32
N LYS A 80 8.08 -21.51 7.50
CA LYS A 80 8.77 -22.43 6.58
C LYS A 80 9.27 -21.72 5.33
N THR A 81 8.43 -20.90 4.72
CA THR A 81 8.73 -20.27 3.42
C THR A 81 8.61 -18.77 3.56
N LYS A 82 9.68 -18.08 3.20
CA LYS A 82 9.71 -16.62 3.15
C LYS A 82 8.99 -16.18 1.87
N SER A 83 8.03 -15.29 2.02
CA SER A 83 7.20 -14.76 0.95
C SER A 83 7.43 -13.26 0.80
N MET A 84 7.29 -12.77 -0.42
CA MET A 84 7.15 -11.34 -0.67
C MET A 84 5.67 -10.98 -0.63
N CYS A 85 5.26 -10.16 0.33
CA CYS A 85 3.87 -9.74 0.52
C CYS A 85 3.67 -8.35 -0.08
N PHE A 86 2.64 -8.20 -0.91
CA PHE A 86 2.24 -6.94 -1.52
C PHE A 86 0.86 -6.55 -1.00
N LEU A 87 0.75 -5.33 -0.50
CA LEU A 87 -0.49 -4.72 -0.05
C LEU A 87 -0.94 -3.71 -1.10
N PHE A 88 -1.95 -4.10 -1.87
CA PHE A 88 -2.68 -3.20 -2.76
C PHE A 88 -3.86 -2.56 -2.01
N ASN A 89 -4.46 -1.55 -2.61
CA ASN A 89 -5.61 -0.85 -2.02
C ASN A 89 -6.89 -1.70 -1.97
N ASP A 90 -6.95 -2.82 -2.70
CA ASP A 90 -8.11 -3.71 -2.79
C ASP A 90 -7.80 -5.16 -2.37
N VAL A 91 -6.55 -5.59 -2.49
CA VAL A 91 -6.14 -6.99 -2.25
C VAL A 91 -4.76 -7.07 -1.58
N ILE A 92 -4.58 -8.06 -0.72
CA ILE A 92 -3.28 -8.51 -0.23
C ILE A 92 -2.90 -9.75 -1.04
N VAL A 93 -1.69 -9.80 -1.57
CA VAL A 93 -1.16 -11.01 -2.23
C VAL A 93 0.24 -11.30 -1.71
N TRP A 94 0.63 -12.57 -1.75
CA TRP A 94 2.00 -12.97 -1.42
C TRP A 94 2.53 -13.98 -2.42
N MET A 95 3.83 -13.92 -2.67
CA MET A 95 4.53 -14.85 -3.55
C MET A 95 5.67 -15.50 -2.79
N ASP A 96 5.68 -16.83 -2.80
CA ASP A 96 6.68 -17.66 -2.12
C ASP A 96 7.55 -18.46 -3.10
N THR A 97 7.24 -18.34 -4.40
CA THR A 97 7.86 -19.07 -5.49
C THR A 97 8.45 -18.11 -6.51
N VAL A 98 9.64 -18.44 -7.01
CA VAL A 98 10.33 -17.70 -8.05
C VAL A 98 10.40 -18.54 -9.32
N VAL A 99 10.15 -17.93 -10.48
CA VAL A 99 10.25 -18.57 -11.79
C VAL A 99 11.33 -17.92 -12.64
N PRO A 100 12.21 -18.71 -13.28
CA PRO A 100 13.18 -18.18 -14.23
C PRO A 100 12.53 -17.99 -15.60
N LEU A 101 12.79 -16.84 -16.22
CA LEU A 101 12.56 -16.58 -17.63
C LEU A 101 13.92 -16.47 -18.31
N VAL A 102 14.19 -17.35 -19.26
CA VAL A 102 15.46 -17.37 -20.00
C VAL A 102 15.20 -16.87 -21.41
N ILE A 103 15.80 -15.73 -21.75
CA ILE A 103 15.76 -15.15 -23.10
C ILE A 103 17.20 -15.00 -23.57
N GLU A 104 17.55 -15.59 -24.71
CA GLU A 104 18.85 -15.39 -25.38
C GLU A 104 20.07 -15.50 -24.43
N GLN A 105 20.08 -16.53 -23.56
CA GLN A 105 21.15 -16.82 -22.59
C GLN A 105 21.21 -15.90 -21.35
N GLN A 106 20.29 -14.94 -21.20
CA GLN A 106 20.09 -14.19 -19.95
C GLN A 106 18.90 -14.77 -19.17
N ALA A 107 19.14 -15.09 -17.90
CA ALA A 107 18.10 -15.55 -16.98
C ALA A 107 17.64 -14.39 -16.08
N SER A 108 16.36 -14.07 -16.12
CA SER A 108 15.70 -13.17 -15.17
C SER A 108 14.77 -13.96 -14.27
N TYR A 109 14.64 -13.55 -13.01
CA TYR A 109 13.84 -14.25 -12.01
C TYR A 109 12.65 -13.39 -11.60
N PHE A 110 11.46 -13.98 -11.61
CA PHE A 110 10.20 -13.31 -11.30
C PHE A 110 9.47 -14.00 -10.16
N LEU A 111 8.72 -13.23 -9.37
CA LEU A 111 7.82 -13.73 -8.35
C LEU A 111 6.58 -14.31 -9.02
N LYS A 112 6.33 -15.60 -8.83
CA LYS A 112 5.17 -16.28 -9.43
C LYS A 112 3.93 -15.97 -8.60
N TYR A 113 2.91 -15.42 -9.25
CA TYR A 113 1.58 -15.27 -8.64
C TYR A 113 0.84 -16.60 -8.61
N GLU A 114 0.11 -16.83 -7.52
CA GLU A 114 -0.81 -17.96 -7.35
C GLU A 114 -2.14 -17.44 -6.81
N GLU A 115 -3.25 -17.83 -7.43
CA GLU A 115 -4.60 -17.35 -7.06
C GLU A 115 -5.01 -17.73 -5.63
N THR A 116 -4.42 -18.79 -5.06
CA THR A 116 -4.65 -19.18 -3.67
C THR A 116 -4.00 -18.22 -2.67
N ASN A 117 -3.02 -17.43 -3.11
CA ASN A 117 -2.21 -16.56 -2.28
C ASN A 117 -2.70 -15.10 -2.35
N GLN A 118 -4.01 -14.93 -2.17
CA GLN A 118 -4.65 -13.61 -2.15
C GLN A 118 -5.74 -13.50 -1.10
N ILE A 119 -5.93 -12.28 -0.59
CA ILE A 119 -7.00 -11.90 0.32
C ILE A 119 -7.58 -10.57 -0.16
N TYR A 120 -8.85 -10.56 -0.55
CA TYR A 120 -9.54 -9.30 -0.82
C TYR A 120 -9.83 -8.58 0.48
N LEU A 121 -9.53 -7.27 0.54
CA LEU A 121 -9.72 -6.49 1.77
C LEU A 121 -11.19 -6.46 2.22
N THR A 122 -12.13 -6.55 1.27
CA THR A 122 -13.57 -6.61 1.52
C THR A 122 -14.03 -7.90 2.22
N GLU A 123 -13.22 -8.95 2.20
CA GLU A 123 -13.54 -10.26 2.80
C GLU A 123 -13.04 -10.39 4.24
N ILE A 124 -12.21 -9.45 4.69
CA ILE A 124 -11.64 -9.44 6.04
C ILE A 124 -12.77 -9.20 7.05
N THR A 125 -13.01 -10.20 7.90
CA THR A 125 -14.04 -10.13 8.95
C THR A 125 -13.45 -9.67 10.28
N ASN A 126 -12.20 -10.02 10.56
CA ASN A 126 -11.47 -9.60 11.75
C ASN A 126 -9.96 -9.61 11.49
N HIS A 127 -9.22 -8.77 12.21
CA HIS A 127 -7.77 -8.68 12.07
C HIS A 127 -7.13 -8.07 13.32
N PHE A 128 -6.00 -8.60 13.77
CA PHE A 128 -5.35 -8.14 15.01
C PHE A 128 -3.86 -8.53 15.07
N LYS A 129 -3.10 -7.82 15.92
CA LYS A 129 -1.73 -8.23 16.26
C LYS A 129 -1.81 -9.48 17.16
N SER A 130 -1.09 -10.54 16.80
CA SER A 130 -1.08 -11.77 17.59
C SER A 130 -0.50 -11.50 18.98
N VAL A 131 -1.15 -12.04 20.01
CA VAL A 131 -0.64 -11.98 21.39
C VAL A 131 0.42 -13.05 21.64
N ARG A 132 0.39 -14.15 20.87
CA ARG A 132 1.21 -15.35 21.10
C ARG A 132 2.51 -15.33 20.30
N ILE A 133 2.45 -14.80 19.09
CA ILE A 133 3.58 -14.81 18.14
C ILE A 133 4.11 -13.39 17.99
N PRO A 134 5.38 -13.12 18.32
CA PRO A 134 5.96 -11.80 18.15
C PRO A 134 5.99 -11.40 16.67
N ASN A 135 5.80 -10.11 16.40
CA ASN A 135 5.79 -9.55 15.04
C ASN A 135 4.80 -10.23 14.07
N CYS A 136 3.73 -10.82 14.59
CA CYS A 136 2.70 -11.48 13.81
C CYS A 136 1.42 -10.65 13.76
N TYR A 137 0.81 -10.59 12.58
CA TYR A 137 -0.52 -10.07 12.37
C TYR A 137 -1.44 -11.19 11.85
N GLU A 138 -2.60 -11.32 12.47
CA GLU A 138 -3.60 -12.31 12.12
C GLU A 138 -4.74 -11.64 11.33
N ILE A 139 -5.10 -12.23 10.20
CA ILE A 139 -6.24 -11.84 9.37
C ILE A 139 -7.21 -13.02 9.30
N ILE A 140 -8.46 -12.77 9.64
CA ILE A 140 -9.54 -13.75 9.62
C ILE A 140 -10.52 -13.37 8.51
N LEU A 141 -10.82 -14.35 7.67
CA LEU A 141 -11.91 -14.36 6.70
C LEU A 141 -13.05 -15.23 7.25
N LYS A 142 -14.15 -15.38 6.50
CA LYS A 142 -15.29 -16.22 6.93
C LYS A 142 -14.90 -17.68 7.19
N ASP A 143 -14.01 -18.23 6.37
CA ASP A 143 -13.64 -19.64 6.34
C ASP A 143 -12.12 -19.88 6.51
N LYS A 144 -11.32 -18.83 6.51
CA LYS A 144 -9.84 -18.92 6.53
C LYS A 144 -9.24 -18.02 7.59
N HIS A 145 -8.09 -18.44 8.10
CA HIS A 145 -7.27 -17.69 9.03
C HIS A 145 -5.85 -17.64 8.49
N TYR A 146 -5.33 -16.43 8.34
CA TYR A 146 -3.97 -16.16 7.89
C TYR A 146 -3.13 -15.52 8.98
N SER A 147 -1.88 -15.95 9.08
CA SER A 147 -0.88 -15.35 9.97
C SER A 147 0.28 -14.80 9.14
N PHE A 148 0.57 -13.51 9.31
CA PHE A 148 1.66 -12.80 8.64
C PHE A 148 2.73 -12.45 9.67
N VAL A 149 3.88 -13.11 9.60
CA VAL A 149 4.99 -12.91 10.54
C VAL A 149 6.10 -12.11 9.87
N PHE A 150 6.42 -10.96 10.45
CA PHE A 150 7.48 -10.07 9.94
C PHE A 150 8.76 -10.25 10.76
N LEU A 151 9.92 -10.16 10.09
CA LEU A 151 11.22 -10.28 10.75
C LEU A 151 11.51 -9.11 11.70
N LYS A 152 11.07 -7.91 11.32
CA LYS A 152 11.29 -6.68 12.09
C LYS A 152 9.97 -6.11 12.58
N HIS A 153 9.99 -5.59 13.81
CA HIS A 153 8.83 -4.95 14.41
C HIS A 153 8.37 -3.69 13.65
N GLU A 154 9.32 -2.95 13.08
CA GLU A 154 9.05 -1.75 12.28
C GLU A 154 8.27 -2.06 11.00
N HIS A 155 8.60 -3.19 10.37
CA HIS A 155 7.92 -3.67 9.17
C HIS A 155 6.47 -4.05 9.48
N LEU A 156 6.25 -4.79 10.59
CA LEU A 156 4.91 -5.07 11.08
C LEU A 156 4.13 -3.77 11.34
N ASN A 157 4.71 -2.81 12.05
CA ASN A 157 4.01 -1.57 12.39
C ASN A 157 3.63 -0.76 11.14
N THR A 158 4.53 -0.67 10.18
CA THR A 158 4.27 0.00 8.90
C THR A 158 3.15 -0.69 8.15
N TRP A 159 3.26 -2.02 7.97
CA TRP A 159 2.25 -2.81 7.28
C TRP A 159 0.87 -2.71 7.93
N VAL A 160 0.80 -2.76 9.26
CA VAL A 160 -0.45 -2.64 10.03
C VAL A 160 -1.06 -1.25 9.87
N ASN A 161 -0.26 -0.18 9.94
CA ASN A 161 -0.74 1.18 9.76
C ASN A 161 -1.31 1.38 8.34
N VAL A 162 -0.63 0.83 7.34
CA VAL A 162 -1.10 0.89 5.95
C VAL A 162 -2.40 0.12 5.80
N LEU A 163 -2.47 -1.13 6.30
CA LEU A 163 -3.67 -1.95 6.23
C LEU A 163 -4.88 -1.27 6.89
N HIS A 164 -4.70 -0.71 8.10
CA HIS A 164 -5.77 0.02 8.78
C HIS A 164 -6.28 1.23 7.97
N THR A 165 -5.39 1.92 7.27
CA THR A 165 -5.76 3.05 6.39
C THR A 165 -6.58 2.57 5.18
N CYS A 166 -6.30 1.36 4.68
CA CYS A 166 -7.05 0.78 3.55
C CYS A 166 -8.42 0.26 3.97
N LEU A 167 -8.53 -0.34 5.16
CA LEU A 167 -9.78 -0.89 5.68
C LEU A 167 -10.76 0.18 6.18
N ASN A 168 -10.23 1.31 6.66
CA ASN A 168 -11.03 2.44 7.11
C ASN A 168 -10.69 3.70 6.30
N PRO A 169 -11.08 3.77 5.02
CA PRO A 169 -10.90 4.98 4.23
C PRO A 169 -11.72 6.12 4.87
N LYS A 170 -11.04 7.22 5.21
CA LYS A 170 -11.66 8.44 5.76
C LYS A 170 -12.55 9.14 4.75
#